data_AF-A0A7W1A5U1-F1
#
_entry.id   AF-A0A7W1A5U1-F1
#
_cell.length_a   1.000
_cell.length_b   1.000
_cell.length_c   1.000
_cell.angle_alpha   90.00
_cell.angle_beta   90.00
_cell.angle_gamma   90.00
#
_symmetry.space_group_name_H-M   'P 1'
#
loop_
_entity.id
_entity.type
_entity.pdbx_description
1 polymer ?
#
loop_
_entity_poly.entity_id
_entity_poly.type
_entity_poly.pdbx_seq_one_letter_code
_entity_poly.pdbx_strand_id
1 'polypeptide(L)'
;VIASNFPVVLASVAGHLLKGIGVTEASAFHAVESLIGGAVANMRETLPDDALTGPVMRGDAETVGKHMRALRPHPDAAEVYRVLSAAAVEIAQRRGVDPKKLAALAGMLRPVEDN
;
A
#
# COMPACT_ATOMS: atom_id res chain seq x y z
N VAL A 1 13.88 3.37 -13.30
CA VAL A 1 13.58 2.02 -12.77
C VAL A 1 12.44 2.06 -11.77
N ILE A 2 12.58 2.74 -10.60
CA ILE A 2 11.51 2.79 -9.57
C ILE A 2 10.18 3.29 -10.14
N ALA A 3 10.16 4.50 -10.72
CA ALA A 3 8.93 5.12 -11.22
C ALA A 3 8.32 4.46 -12.46
N SER A 4 9.08 3.64 -13.19
CA SER A 4 8.66 3.03 -14.46
C SER A 4 8.31 1.55 -14.33
N ASN A 5 9.08 0.79 -13.54
CA ASN A 5 8.97 -0.66 -13.48
C ASN A 5 8.17 -1.11 -12.27
N PHE A 6 8.29 -0.44 -11.11
CA PHE A 6 7.61 -0.88 -9.90
C PHE A 6 6.09 -0.70 -9.94
N PRO A 7 5.50 0.32 -10.59
CA PRO A 7 4.06 0.33 -10.82
C PRO A 7 3.57 -0.92 -11.57
N VAL A 8 4.34 -1.42 -12.54
CA VAL A 8 4.00 -2.66 -13.28
C VAL A 8 4.11 -3.89 -12.38
N VAL A 9 5.15 -3.97 -11.54
CA VAL A 9 5.30 -5.05 -10.54
C VAL A 9 4.15 -5.01 -9.52
N LEU A 10 3.80 -3.83 -9.01
CA LEU A 10 2.67 -3.65 -8.09
C LEU A 10 1.35 -4.04 -8.74
N ALA A 11 1.18 -3.71 -10.03
CA ALA A 11 0.01 -4.13 -10.79
C ALA A 11 -0.10 -5.67 -10.85
N SER A 12 1.03 -6.34 -11.09
CA SER A 12 1.13 -7.80 -11.10
C SER A 12 0.79 -8.41 -9.74
N VAL A 13 1.38 -7.90 -8.65
CA VAL A 13 1.13 -8.39 -7.29
C VAL A 13 -0.34 -8.25 -6.92
N ALA A 14 -0.92 -7.05 -7.08
CA ALA A 14 -2.32 -6.80 -6.72
C ALA A 14 -3.29 -7.59 -7.62
N GLY A 15 -3.01 -7.71 -8.92
CA GLY A 15 -3.82 -8.49 -9.85
C GLY A 15 -3.86 -9.98 -9.46
N HIS A 16 -2.73 -10.57 -9.08
CA HIS A 16 -2.68 -11.95 -8.61
C HIS A 16 -3.44 -12.17 -7.29
N LEU A 17 -3.40 -11.21 -6.36
CA LEU A 17 -4.21 -11.26 -5.14
C LEU A 17 -5.72 -11.29 -5.45
N LEU A 18 -6.18 -10.43 -6.37
CA LEU A 18 -7.58 -10.40 -6.79
C LEU A 18 -8.00 -11.70 -7.50
N LYS A 19 -7.14 -12.25 -8.35
CA LYS A 19 -7.37 -13.58 -8.95
C LYS A 19 -7.49 -14.68 -7.89
N GLY A 20 -6.64 -14.63 -6.86
CA GLY A 20 -6.65 -15.60 -5.75
C GLY A 20 -7.97 -15.65 -4.98
N ILE A 21 -8.78 -14.59 -5.02
CA ILE A 21 -10.11 -14.53 -4.40
C ILE A 21 -11.26 -14.71 -5.40
N GLY A 22 -10.98 -15.14 -6.64
CA GLY A 22 -11.98 -15.50 -7.64
C GLY A 22 -12.35 -14.43 -8.66
N VAL A 23 -11.63 -13.30 -8.71
CA VAL A 23 -11.82 -12.28 -9.76
C VAL A 23 -11.21 -12.77 -11.08
N THR A 24 -11.89 -12.56 -12.20
CA THR A 24 -11.34 -12.93 -13.51
C THR A 24 -10.05 -12.16 -13.79
N GLU A 25 -9.15 -12.76 -14.57
CA GLU A 25 -7.86 -12.12 -14.89
C GLU A 25 -8.03 -10.73 -15.50
N ALA A 26 -8.89 -10.60 -16.51
CA ALA A 26 -9.16 -9.33 -17.16
C ALA A 26 -9.73 -8.29 -16.18
N SER A 27 -10.70 -8.67 -15.35
CA SER A 27 -11.28 -7.75 -14.37
C SER A 27 -10.29 -7.36 -13.26
N ALA A 28 -9.44 -8.30 -12.82
CA ALA A 28 -8.43 -8.05 -11.79
C ALA A 28 -7.40 -7.03 -12.28
N PHE A 29 -6.82 -7.25 -13.47
CA PHE A 29 -5.82 -6.33 -14.01
C PHE A 29 -6.41 -4.98 -14.40
N HIS A 30 -7.61 -4.93 -14.99
CA HIS A 30 -8.28 -3.67 -15.29
C HIS A 30 -8.61 -2.86 -14.02
N ALA A 31 -9.05 -3.53 -12.95
CA ALA A 31 -9.32 -2.84 -11.68
C ALA A 31 -8.04 -2.22 -11.11
N VAL A 32 -6.92 -2.94 -11.16
CA VAL A 32 -5.64 -2.46 -10.64
C VAL A 32 -5.05 -1.35 -11.53
N GLU A 33 -5.14 -1.48 -12.85
CA GLU A 33 -4.78 -0.43 -13.80
C GLU A 33 -5.56 0.87 -13.52
N SER A 34 -6.88 0.76 -13.32
CA SER A 34 -7.74 1.91 -12.99
C SER A 34 -7.31 2.59 -11.69
N LEU A 35 -6.95 1.82 -10.66
CA LEU A 35 -6.47 2.37 -9.38
C LEU A 35 -5.12 3.08 -9.53
N ILE A 36 -4.18 2.49 -10.28
CA ILE A 36 -2.88 3.12 -10.56
C ILE A 36 -3.07 4.40 -11.39
N GLY A 37 -3.94 4.36 -12.40
CA GLY A 37 -4.29 5.53 -13.22
C GLY A 37 -4.85 6.67 -12.36
N GLY A 38 -5.73 6.35 -11.40
CA GLY A 38 -6.23 7.32 -10.42
C GLY A 38 -5.13 7.92 -9.54
N ALA A 39 -4.19 7.11 -9.05
CA ALA A 39 -3.05 7.61 -8.29
C ALA A 39 -2.16 8.55 -9.11
N VAL A 40 -1.88 8.20 -10.38
CA VAL A 40 -1.13 9.07 -11.31
C VAL A 40 -1.88 10.37 -11.59
N ALA A 41 -3.20 10.31 -11.78
CA ALA A 41 -4.01 11.50 -11.98
C ALA A 41 -3.96 12.45 -10.77
N ASN A 42 -4.04 11.93 -9.54
CA ASN A 42 -3.97 12.73 -8.32
C ASN A 42 -2.62 13.48 -8.16
N MET A 43 -1.53 12.91 -8.66
CA MET A 43 -0.20 13.52 -8.64
C MET A 43 0.00 14.62 -9.69
N ARG A 44 -0.94 14.83 -10.62
CA ARG A 44 -0.78 15.87 -11.66
C ARG A 44 -0.91 17.28 -11.09
N GLU A 45 -1.71 17.43 -10.03
CA GLU A 45 -2.08 18.72 -9.46
C GLU A 45 -1.32 19.03 -8.16
N THR A 46 -0.57 18.06 -7.61
CA THR A 46 0.09 18.18 -6.29
C THR A 46 1.41 17.42 -6.24
N LEU A 47 2.27 17.73 -5.27
CA LEU A 47 3.49 16.96 -5.03
C LEU A 47 3.17 15.51 -4.62
N PRO A 48 4.04 14.52 -4.92
CA PRO A 48 3.76 13.11 -4.62
C PRO A 48 3.41 12.82 -3.15
N ASP A 49 4.11 13.45 -2.20
CA ASP A 49 3.82 13.31 -0.76
C ASP A 49 2.41 13.83 -0.44
N ASP A 50 1.97 14.91 -1.11
CA ASP A 50 0.65 15.51 -0.91
C ASP A 50 -0.49 14.71 -1.55
N ALA A 51 -0.20 14.06 -2.68
CA ALA A 51 -1.13 13.19 -3.40
C ALA A 51 -1.38 11.85 -2.71
N LEU A 52 -0.49 11.43 -1.79
CA LEU A 52 -0.66 10.19 -1.05
C LEU A 52 -1.92 10.25 -0.18
N THR A 53 -2.74 9.19 -0.27
CA THR A 53 -3.97 9.01 0.52
C THR A 53 -3.97 7.63 1.19
N GLY A 54 -5.14 7.18 1.65
CA GLY A 54 -5.32 5.84 2.20
C GLY A 54 -5.23 5.77 3.73
N PRO A 55 -5.26 4.55 4.29
CA PRO A 55 -5.42 4.35 5.73
C PRO A 55 -4.23 4.86 6.56
N VAL A 56 -3.01 4.78 6.03
CA VAL A 56 -1.81 5.30 6.71
C VAL A 56 -1.91 6.82 6.91
N MET A 57 -2.28 7.56 5.86
CA MET A 57 -2.47 9.02 5.93
C MET A 57 -3.61 9.43 6.88
N ARG A 58 -4.57 8.54 7.15
CA ARG A 58 -5.65 8.78 8.13
C ARG A 58 -5.28 8.34 9.56
N GLY A 59 -4.15 7.66 9.75
CA GLY A 59 -3.79 7.03 11.02
C GLY A 59 -4.69 5.84 11.38
N ASP A 60 -5.27 5.17 10.39
CA ASP A 60 -6.23 4.07 10.56
C ASP A 60 -5.50 2.72 10.71
N ALA A 61 -5.10 2.44 11.95
CA ALA A 61 -4.41 1.20 12.29
C ALA A 61 -5.30 -0.05 12.17
N GLU A 62 -6.62 0.09 12.30
CA GLU A 62 -7.55 -1.03 12.18
C GLU A 62 -7.56 -1.56 10.74
N THR A 63 -7.69 -0.66 9.76
CA THR A 63 -7.67 -1.03 8.34
C THR A 63 -6.33 -1.62 7.92
N VAL A 64 -5.20 -1.02 8.34
CA VAL A 64 -3.86 -1.57 8.05
C VAL A 64 -3.70 -2.96 8.67
N GLY A 65 -4.16 -3.16 9.92
CA GLY A 65 -4.15 -4.47 10.55
C GLY A 65 -5.02 -5.51 9.83
N LYS A 66 -6.17 -5.11 9.28
CA LYS A 66 -7.02 -5.99 8.44
C LYS A 66 -6.29 -6.41 7.16
N HIS A 67 -5.63 -5.48 6.48
CA HIS A 67 -4.85 -5.78 5.28
C HIS A 67 -3.71 -6.76 5.59
N MET A 68 -2.92 -6.52 6.63
CA MET A 68 -1.85 -7.43 7.05
C MET A 68 -2.37 -8.84 7.33
N ARG A 69 -3.51 -8.95 8.03
CA ARG A 69 -4.13 -10.26 8.29
C ARG A 69 -4.60 -10.96 7.03
N ALA A 70 -5.15 -10.22 6.06
CA ALA A 70 -5.60 -10.74 4.78
C ALA A 70 -4.44 -11.20 3.89
N LEU A 71 -3.29 -10.54 4.01
CA LEU A 71 -2.07 -10.87 3.25
C LEU A 71 -1.23 -11.99 3.88
N ARG A 72 -1.55 -12.49 5.08
CA ARG A 72 -0.81 -13.60 5.72
C ARG A 72 -0.60 -14.84 4.82
N PRO A 73 -1.56 -15.28 3.99
CA PRO A 73 -1.35 -16.40 3.06
C PRO A 73 -0.41 -16.07 1.89
N HIS A 74 0.00 -14.81 1.74
CA HIS A 74 0.78 -14.27 0.62
C HIS A 74 2.00 -13.50 1.15
N PRO A 75 3.01 -14.19 1.73
CA PRO A 75 4.11 -13.55 2.46
C PRO A 75 4.86 -12.49 1.65
N ASP A 76 5.14 -12.74 0.37
CA ASP A 76 5.82 -11.77 -0.50
C ASP A 76 4.98 -10.50 -0.71
N ALA A 77 3.66 -10.65 -0.89
CA ALA A 77 2.75 -9.52 -1.04
C ALA A 77 2.56 -8.76 0.29
N ALA A 78 2.55 -9.48 1.41
CA ALA A 78 2.54 -8.90 2.74
C ALA A 78 3.79 -8.04 2.97
N GLU A 79 4.96 -8.52 2.53
CA GLU A 79 6.22 -7.80 2.67
C GLU A 79 6.25 -6.53 1.79
N VAL A 80 5.79 -6.62 0.53
CA VAL A 80 5.63 -5.45 -0.33
C VAL A 80 4.71 -4.41 0.31
N TYR A 81 3.55 -4.85 0.82
CA TYR A 81 2.61 -3.96 1.51
C TYR A 81 3.23 -3.34 2.76
N ARG A 82 3.98 -4.11 3.55
CA ARG A 82 4.62 -3.67 4.79
C ARG A 82 5.65 -2.58 4.51
N VAL A 83 6.58 -2.83 3.58
CA VAL A 83 7.65 -1.89 3.22
C VAL A 83 7.08 -0.58 2.68
N LEU A 84 6.11 -0.65 1.77
CA LEU A 84 5.47 0.55 1.23
C LEU A 84 4.63 1.30 2.26
N SER A 85 3.96 0.58 3.16
CA SER A 85 3.21 1.22 4.26
C SER A 85 4.15 1.90 5.26
N ALA A 86 5.34 1.35 5.52
CA ALA A 86 6.35 1.99 6.35
C ALA A 86 6.85 3.30 5.72
N ALA A 87 7.15 3.31 4.41
CA ALA A 87 7.48 4.53 3.68
C ALA A 87 6.32 5.56 3.71
N ALA A 88 5.08 5.09 3.62
CA ALA A 88 3.90 5.95 3.77
C ALA A 88 3.78 6.56 5.18
N VAL A 89 4.22 5.87 6.23
CA VAL A 89 4.27 6.43 7.59
C VAL A 89 5.26 7.59 7.66
N GLU A 90 6.43 7.49 7.02
CA GLU A 90 7.40 8.59 6.96
C GLU A 90 6.83 9.82 6.23
N ILE A 91 6.09 9.61 5.14
CA ILE A 91 5.37 10.68 4.44
C ILE A 91 4.30 11.30 5.36
N ALA A 92 3.51 10.47 6.03
CA ALA A 92 2.46 10.92 6.95
C ALA A 92 3.03 11.75 8.12
N GLN A 93 4.22 11.39 8.62
CA GLN A 93 4.95 12.16 9.63
C GLN A 93 5.31 13.56 9.12
N ARG A 94 5.89 13.66 7.91
CA ARG A 94 6.23 14.94 7.28
C ARG A 94 5.00 15.83 7.04
N ARG A 95 3.84 15.21 6.80
CA ARG A 95 2.55 15.90 6.60
C ARG A 95 1.78 16.19 7.90
N GLY A 96 2.36 15.89 9.06
CA GLY A 96 1.79 16.27 10.36
C GLY A 96 0.63 15.40 10.84
N VAL A 97 0.53 14.14 10.38
CA VAL A 97 -0.43 13.18 10.95
C VAL A 97 -0.08 12.89 12.41
N ASP A 98 -1.10 12.68 13.26
CA ASP A 98 -0.95 12.48 14.70
C ASP A 98 0.13 11.41 15.04
N PRO A 99 1.23 11.80 15.72
CA PRO A 99 2.32 10.90 16.07
C PRO A 99 1.88 9.65 16.84
N LYS A 100 0.83 9.73 17.67
CA LYS A 100 0.33 8.56 18.42
C LYS A 100 -0.29 7.52 17.49
N LYS A 101 -1.03 7.96 16.46
CA LYS A 101 -1.60 7.08 15.44
C LYS A 101 -0.49 6.45 14.59
N LEU A 102 0.51 7.23 14.24
CA LEU A 102 1.66 6.76 13.45
C LEU A 102 2.54 5.78 14.23
N ALA A 103 2.71 5.96 15.55
CA ALA A 103 3.45 5.02 16.39
C ALA A 103 2.78 3.64 16.44
N ALA A 104 1.45 3.59 16.53
CA ALA A 104 0.69 2.35 16.48
C ALA A 104 0.88 1.64 15.13
N LEU A 105 0.82 2.38 14.02
CA LEU A 105 1.07 1.85 12.67
C LEU A 105 2.50 1.33 12.51
N ALA A 106 3.50 2.12 12.90
CA ALA A 106 4.91 1.74 12.83
C ALA A 106 5.18 0.44 13.61
N GLY A 107 4.56 0.29 14.79
CA GLY A 107 4.67 -0.92 15.60
C GLY A 107 4.20 -2.20 14.89
N MET A 108 3.14 -2.11 14.07
CA MET A 108 2.58 -3.22 13.29
C MET A 108 3.36 -3.53 12.01
N LEU A 109 4.08 -2.54 11.47
CA LEU A 109 4.81 -2.62 10.21
C LEU A 109 6.30 -2.95 10.39
N ARG A 110 6.75 -3.19 11.62
CA ARG A 110 8.10 -3.66 11.90
C ARG A 110 8.38 -4.97 11.16
N PRO A 111 9.60 -5.19 10.65
CA PRO A 111 9.99 -6.49 10.12
C PRO A 111 9.72 -7.58 11.15
N VAL A 112 9.29 -8.75 10.70
CA VAL A 112 9.35 -9.93 11.55
C VAL A 112 10.83 -10.30 11.61
N GLU A 113 11.44 -10.23 12.80
CA GLU A 113 12.80 -10.74 12.98
C GLU A 113 12.75 -12.24 12.73
N ASP A 114 13.48 -12.71 11.71
CA ASP A 114 13.67 -14.14 11.47
C ASP A 114 14.33 -14.75 12.72
N ASN A 115 13.63 -15.70 13.34
CA ASN A 115 14.09 -16.45 14.51
C ASN A 115 14.56 -17.84 14.09
#